data_AF-A0A919FI77-F1
#
_entry.id   AF-A0A919FI77-F1
#
_cell.length_a   1.000
_cell.length_b   1.000
_cell.length_c   1.000
_cell.angle_alpha   90.00
_cell.angle_beta   90.00
_cell.angle_gamma   90.00
#
_symmetry.space_group_name_H-M   'P 1'
#
loop_
_entity.id
_entity.type
_entity.pdbx_description
1 polymer ?
#
loop_
_entity_poly.entity_id
_entity_poly.type
_entity_poly.pdbx_seq_one_letter_code
_entity_poly.pdbx_strand_id
1 'polypeptide(L)'
;MNPAPIVGALAAATVALISLAVAQRMRPALPEGEEADGPHPVLSTIGGGLLSGFVLLTGFLVATGWAAHSTQVVPPVGLYAADLAAGCAVLVYPSLAGLPFSARHATAVGLFGALVGYTLSLAIQLRP
;
A
#
# COMPACT_ATOMS: atom_id res chain seq x y z
N MET A 1 -5.31 14.33 -20.46
CA MET A 1 -5.46 13.71 -19.12
C MET A 1 -4.08 13.25 -18.67
N ASN A 2 -3.65 13.55 -17.44
CA ASN A 2 -2.36 13.07 -16.93
C ASN A 2 -2.45 11.57 -16.61
N PRO A 3 -1.65 10.69 -17.25
CA PRO A 3 -1.72 9.25 -17.00
C PRO A 3 -1.06 8.82 -15.68
N ALA A 4 -0.34 9.71 -14.99
CA ALA A 4 0.44 9.36 -13.80
C ALA A 4 -0.36 8.62 -12.70
N PRO A 5 -1.59 9.01 -12.31
CA PRO A 5 -2.37 8.26 -11.33
C PRO A 5 -2.67 6.82 -11.74
N ILE A 6 -2.91 6.59 -13.03
CA ILE A 6 -3.20 5.27 -13.59
C ILE A 6 -1.94 4.41 -13.56
N VAL A 7 -0.80 4.99 -13.96
CA VAL A 7 0.51 4.30 -13.90
C VAL A 7 0.86 3.94 -12.45
N GLY A 8 0.66 4.87 -11.51
CA GLY A 8 0.86 4.63 -10.09
C GLY A 8 -0.02 3.50 -9.55
N ALA A 9 -1.31 3.49 -9.92
CA ALA A 9 -2.24 2.44 -9.56
C ALA A 9 -1.80 1.06 -10.07
N LEU A 10 -1.45 0.95 -11.35
CA LEU A 10 -0.99 -0.30 -11.96
C LEU A 10 0.33 -0.79 -11.36
N ALA A 11 1.28 0.12 -11.11
CA ALA A 11 2.56 -0.21 -10.49
C ALA A 11 2.36 -0.75 -9.07
N ALA A 12 1.59 -0.06 -8.22
CA ALA A 12 1.33 -0.48 -6.85
C ALA A 12 0.52 -1.78 -6.77
N ALA A 13 -0.49 -1.96 -7.62
CA ALA A 13 -1.22 -3.23 -7.74
C ALA A 13 -0.27 -4.38 -8.09
N THR A 14 0.63 -4.16 -9.05
CA THR A 14 1.62 -5.15 -9.48
C THR A 14 2.59 -5.49 -8.35
N VAL A 15 3.08 -4.48 -7.60
CA VAL A 15 3.95 -4.69 -6.43
C VAL A 15 3.25 -5.53 -5.36
N ALA A 16 2.00 -5.21 -5.02
CA ALA A 16 1.25 -5.96 -4.01
C ALA A 16 1.01 -7.43 -4.43
N LEU A 17 0.65 -7.64 -5.71
CA LEU A 17 0.43 -8.98 -6.26
C LEU A 17 1.71 -9.80 -6.34
N ILE A 18 2.82 -9.21 -6.79
CA ILE A 18 4.12 -9.88 -6.85
C ILE A 18 4.58 -10.24 -5.44
N SER A 19 4.48 -9.31 -4.49
CA SER A 19 4.82 -9.58 -3.09
C SER A 19 4.03 -10.78 -2.54
N LEU A 20 2.72 -10.82 -2.80
CA LEU A 20 1.87 -11.92 -2.36
C LEU A 20 2.24 -13.25 -3.04
N ALA A 21 2.48 -13.23 -4.36
CA ALA A 21 2.87 -14.42 -5.11
C ALA A 21 4.24 -14.97 -4.66
N VAL A 22 5.21 -14.10 -4.39
CA VAL A 22 6.53 -14.49 -3.88
C VAL A 22 6.41 -15.09 -2.49
N ALA A 23 5.68 -14.46 -1.57
CA ALA A 23 5.48 -14.99 -0.22
C ALA A 23 4.83 -16.39 -0.23
N GLN A 24 3.87 -16.59 -1.14
CA GLN A 24 3.18 -17.88 -1.29
C GLN A 24 4.09 -18.96 -1.87
N ARG A 25 4.97 -18.60 -2.82
CA ARG A 25 5.99 -19.51 -3.35
C ARG A 25 7.02 -19.91 -2.30
N MET A 26 7.34 -19.01 -1.37
CA MET A 26 8.32 -19.24 -0.30
C MET A 26 7.72 -19.99 0.90
N ARG A 27 6.41 -20.27 0.89
CA ARG A 27 5.73 -20.90 2.04
C ARG A 27 6.17 -22.37 2.15
N PRO A 28 6.65 -22.82 3.33
CA PRO A 28 6.99 -24.22 3.54
C PRO A 28 5.79 -25.13 3.27
N ALA A 29 6.06 -26.33 2.75
CA ALA A 29 5.02 -27.37 2.66
C ALA A 29 4.57 -27.74 4.07
N LEU A 30 3.26 -27.72 4.30
CA LEU A 30 2.72 -28.14 5.59
C LEU A 30 2.90 -29.66 5.74
N PRO A 31 3.35 -30.15 6.91
CA PRO A 31 3.31 -31.56 7.25
C PRO A 31 1.90 -32.13 7.11
N GLU A 32 1.77 -33.38 6.65
CA GLU A 32 0.48 -34.06 6.57
C GLU A 32 -0.18 -34.10 7.97
N GLY A 33 -1.34 -33.45 8.10
CA GLY A 33 -2.13 -33.41 9.34
C GLY A 33 -2.13 -32.08 10.09
N GLU A 34 -1.32 -31.10 9.67
CA GLU A 34 -1.43 -29.72 10.17
C GLU A 34 -2.36 -28.89 9.28
N GLU A 35 -3.15 -27.99 9.88
CA GLU A 35 -3.88 -26.95 9.16
C GLU A 35 -3.02 -25.70 9.03
N ALA A 36 -3.10 -25.02 7.89
CA ALA A 36 -2.35 -23.78 7.68
C ALA A 36 -2.82 -22.73 8.69
N ASP A 37 -1.90 -22.19 9.49
CA ASP A 37 -2.20 -21.10 10.42
C ASP A 37 -2.92 -19.97 9.67
N GLY A 38 -4.13 -19.67 10.14
CA GLY A 38 -4.90 -18.53 9.68
C GLY A 38 -4.17 -17.22 9.97
N PRO A 39 -4.55 -16.10 9.32
CA PRO A 39 -3.94 -14.81 9.58
C PRO A 39 -4.02 -14.47 11.08
N HIS A 40 -2.86 -14.36 11.72
CA HIS A 40 -2.77 -14.16 13.16
C HIS A 40 -3.41 -12.81 13.55
N PRO A 41 -4.32 -12.75 14.54
CA PRO A 41 -5.12 -11.55 14.84
C PRO A 41 -4.26 -10.33 15.21
N VAL A 42 -3.08 -10.53 15.80
CA VAL A 42 -2.10 -9.46 16.07
C VAL A 42 -1.60 -8.78 14.79
N LEU A 43 -1.50 -9.51 13.68
CA LEU A 43 -1.12 -8.92 12.40
C LEU A 43 -2.19 -7.93 11.96
N SER A 44 -3.48 -8.23 12.17
CA SER A 44 -4.59 -7.33 11.81
C SER A 44 -4.45 -5.92 12.39
N THR A 45 -4.03 -5.80 13.65
CA THR A 45 -3.75 -4.50 14.29
C THR A 45 -2.59 -3.77 13.63
N ILE A 46 -1.53 -4.47 13.25
CA ILE A 46 -0.38 -3.91 12.52
C ILE A 46 -0.82 -3.40 11.15
N GLY A 47 -1.60 -4.19 10.41
CA GLY A 47 -2.16 -3.80 9.12
C GLY A 47 -3.03 -2.54 9.21
N GLY A 48 -3.89 -2.49 10.22
CA GLY A 48 -4.71 -1.31 10.51
C GLY A 48 -3.86 -0.07 10.82
N GLY A 49 -2.84 -0.21 11.68
CA GLY A 49 -1.93 0.87 12.03
C GLY A 49 -1.13 1.40 10.84
N LEU A 50 -0.60 0.51 9.99
CA LEU A 50 0.11 0.89 8.76
C LEU A 50 -0.80 1.64 7.80
N LEU A 51 -2.02 1.14 7.58
CA LEU A 51 -2.99 1.79 6.71
C LEU A 51 -3.41 3.16 7.25
N SER A 52 -3.68 3.28 8.55
CA SER A 52 -4.01 4.56 9.18
C SER A 52 -2.85 5.56 9.06
N GLY A 53 -1.61 5.12 9.29
CA GLY A 53 -0.42 5.95 9.11
C GLY A 53 -0.29 6.46 7.68
N PHE A 54 -0.45 5.59 6.69
CA PHE A 54 -0.47 5.98 5.27
C PHE A 54 -1.57 7.00 4.97
N VAL A 55 -2.82 6.73 5.38
CA VAL A 55 -3.95 7.66 5.14
C VAL A 55 -3.70 9.04 5.76
N LEU A 56 -3.11 9.10 6.95
CA LEU A 56 -2.77 10.37 7.62
C LEU A 56 -1.67 11.12 6.86
N LEU A 57 -0.58 10.43 6.47
CA LEU A 57 0.52 11.04 5.73
C LEU A 57 0.07 11.54 4.36
N THR A 58 -0.60 10.69 3.58
CA THR A 58 -1.11 11.02 2.25
C THR A 58 -2.14 12.14 2.35
N GLY A 59 -3.07 12.08 3.32
CA GLY A 59 -4.09 13.10 3.53
C GLY A 59 -3.47 14.47 3.85
N PHE A 60 -2.45 14.49 4.71
CA PHE A 60 -1.69 15.71 5.00
C PHE A 60 -0.97 16.25 3.76
N LEU A 61 -0.31 15.40 2.97
CA LEU A 61 0.37 15.81 1.72
C LEU A 61 -0.60 16.37 0.69
N VAL A 62 -1.77 15.76 0.53
CA VAL A 62 -2.83 16.28 -0.35
C VAL A 62 -3.27 17.65 0.15
N ALA A 63 -3.64 17.77 1.43
CA ALA A 63 -4.12 19.03 2.00
C ALA A 63 -3.08 20.16 1.90
N THR A 64 -1.82 19.87 2.21
CA THR A 64 -0.73 20.84 2.13
C THR A 64 -0.34 21.17 0.70
N GLY A 65 -0.40 20.23 -0.24
CA GLY A 65 -0.21 20.49 -1.67
C GLY A 65 -1.23 21.49 -2.21
N TRP A 66 -2.52 21.31 -1.89
CA TRP A 66 -3.56 22.28 -2.22
C TRP A 66 -3.30 23.65 -1.60
N ALA A 67 -2.95 23.69 -0.31
CA ALA A 67 -2.68 24.94 0.40
C ALA A 67 -1.42 25.66 -0.11
N ALA A 68 -0.41 24.94 -0.60
CA ALA A 68 0.82 25.52 -1.11
C ALA A 68 0.57 26.45 -2.31
N HIS A 69 -0.43 26.16 -3.14
CA HIS A 69 -0.79 26.99 -4.28
C HIS A 69 -1.24 28.41 -3.88
N SER A 70 -1.83 28.59 -2.69
CA SER A 70 -2.27 29.91 -2.20
C SER A 70 -1.33 30.52 -1.15
N THR A 71 -0.65 29.69 -0.36
CA THR A 71 0.17 30.15 0.78
C THR A 71 1.67 30.19 0.51
N GLN A 72 2.15 29.58 -0.57
CA GLN A 72 3.58 29.38 -0.89
C GLN A 72 4.36 28.60 0.19
N VAL A 73 3.68 27.98 1.16
CA VAL A 73 4.28 27.09 2.15
C VAL A 73 4.31 25.68 1.58
N VAL A 74 5.51 25.16 1.33
CA VAL A 74 5.73 23.86 0.70
C VAL A 74 5.92 22.78 1.77
N PRO A 75 5.26 21.61 1.67
CA PRO A 75 5.51 20.50 2.59
C PRO A 75 6.96 20.01 2.51
N PRO A 76 7.56 19.59 3.64
CA PRO A 76 8.94 19.14 3.67
C PRO A 76 9.12 17.87 2.83
N VAL A 77 10.19 17.83 2.03
CA VAL A 77 10.48 16.71 1.11
C VAL A 77 10.54 15.35 1.83
N GLY A 78 11.04 15.33 3.07
CA GLY A 78 11.09 14.12 3.89
C GLY A 78 9.71 13.49 4.13
N LEU A 79 8.63 14.26 4.06
CA LEU A 79 7.28 13.75 4.25
C LEU A 79 6.80 12.91 3.06
N TYR A 80 7.19 13.27 1.83
CA TYR A 80 6.93 12.45 0.64
C TYR A 80 7.67 11.11 0.71
N ALA A 81 8.90 11.11 1.25
CA ALA A 81 9.65 9.87 1.46
C ALA A 81 9.01 8.99 2.53
N ALA A 82 8.50 9.59 3.62
CA ALA A 82 7.78 8.87 4.66
C ALA A 82 6.45 8.28 4.15
N ASP A 83 5.70 9.03 3.35
CA ASP A 83 4.46 8.57 2.71
C ASP A 83 4.71 7.40 1.75
N LEU A 84 5.78 7.49 0.94
CA LEU A 84 6.20 6.40 0.07
C LEU A 84 6.59 5.15 0.87
N ALA A 85 7.36 5.30 1.95
CA ALA A 85 7.73 4.19 2.82
C ALA A 85 6.48 3.54 3.46
N ALA A 86 5.52 4.34 3.93
CA ALA A 86 4.26 3.86 4.47
C ALA A 86 3.45 3.12 3.40
N GLY A 87 3.33 3.67 2.19
CA GLY A 87 2.69 3.02 1.04
C GLY A 87 3.33 1.67 0.73
N CYS A 88 4.66 1.58 0.66
CA CYS A 88 5.37 0.31 0.45
C CYS A 88 5.08 -0.71 1.56
N ALA A 89 5.10 -0.30 2.83
CA ALA A 89 4.80 -1.18 3.94
C ALA A 89 3.37 -1.74 3.86
N VAL A 90 2.41 -0.88 3.51
CA VAL A 90 1.00 -1.23 3.31
C VAL A 90 0.82 -2.21 2.14
N LEU A 91 1.54 -2.03 1.03
CA LEU A 91 1.47 -2.94 -0.13
C LEU A 91 2.03 -4.34 0.14
N VAL A 92 3.05 -4.45 1.00
CA VAL A 92 3.70 -5.73 1.35
C VAL A 92 2.98 -6.44 2.49
N TYR A 93 2.25 -5.71 3.34
CA TYR A 93 1.55 -6.26 4.50
C TYR A 93 0.64 -7.47 4.20
N PRO A 94 -0.18 -7.51 3.14
CA PRO A 94 -0.95 -8.70 2.76
C PRO A 94 -0.12 -9.99 2.67
N SER A 95 1.11 -9.87 2.20
CA SER A 95 2.06 -10.98 2.07
C SER A 95 2.60 -11.41 3.43
N LEU A 96 2.91 -10.45 4.31
CA LEU A 96 3.34 -10.70 5.69
C LEU A 96 2.22 -11.28 6.56
N ALA A 97 0.97 -10.90 6.29
CA ALA A 97 -0.21 -11.43 6.96
C ALA A 97 -0.53 -12.88 6.58
N GLY A 98 0.18 -13.47 5.62
CA GLY A 98 0.02 -14.86 5.22
C GLY A 98 -1.24 -15.13 4.40
N LEU A 99 -1.81 -14.11 3.74
CA LEU A 99 -3.02 -14.28 2.93
C LEU A 99 -2.78 -15.26 1.77
N PRO A 100 -3.68 -16.22 1.52
CA PRO A 100 -3.52 -17.21 0.44
C PRO A 100 -3.65 -16.57 -0.95
N PHE A 101 -2.92 -17.07 -1.94
CA PHE A 101 -3.03 -16.62 -3.35
C PHE A 101 -4.22 -17.26 -4.07
N SER A 102 -5.44 -17.07 -3.55
CA SER A 102 -6.66 -17.43 -4.28
C SER A 102 -7.17 -16.26 -5.10
N ALA A 103 -7.99 -16.52 -6.13
CA ALA A 103 -8.52 -15.48 -7.01
C ALA A 103 -9.21 -14.34 -6.23
N ARG A 104 -9.95 -14.66 -5.17
CA ARG A 104 -10.61 -13.68 -4.31
C ARG A 104 -9.61 -12.73 -3.63
N HIS A 105 -8.57 -13.28 -3.01
CA HIS A 105 -7.57 -12.48 -2.30
C HIS A 105 -6.68 -11.71 -3.26
N ALA A 106 -6.29 -12.31 -4.39
CA ALA A 106 -5.55 -11.62 -5.44
C ALA A 106 -6.32 -10.40 -5.97
N THR A 107 -7.61 -10.54 -6.27
CA THR A 107 -8.45 -9.41 -6.69
C THR A 107 -8.54 -8.33 -5.62
N ALA A 108 -8.76 -8.70 -4.36
CA ALA A 108 -8.82 -7.73 -3.26
C ALA A 108 -7.50 -6.97 -3.08
N VAL A 109 -6.37 -7.68 -3.08
CA VAL A 109 -5.02 -7.09 -2.94
C VAL A 109 -4.66 -6.23 -4.16
N GLY A 110 -5.05 -6.63 -5.36
CA GLY A 110 -4.85 -5.85 -6.57
C GLY A 110 -5.61 -4.53 -6.55
N LEU A 111 -6.90 -4.54 -6.18
CA LEU A 111 -7.72 -3.32 -6.04
C LEU A 111 -7.20 -2.41 -4.93
N PHE A 112 -6.81 -3.00 -3.81
CA PHE A 112 -6.17 -2.28 -2.71
C PHE A 112 -4.88 -1.59 -3.14
N GLY A 113 -3.98 -2.32 -3.81
CA GLY A 113 -2.74 -1.75 -4.34
C GLY A 113 -3.00 -0.66 -5.37
N ALA A 114 -4.00 -0.84 -6.24
CA ALA A 114 -4.40 0.17 -7.21
C ALA A 114 -4.84 1.48 -6.54
N LEU A 115 -5.64 1.39 -5.46
CA LEU A 115 -6.06 2.55 -4.70
C LEU A 115 -4.88 3.28 -4.07
N VAL A 116 -3.99 2.55 -3.38
CA VAL A 116 -2.78 3.11 -2.74
C VAL A 116 -1.88 3.82 -3.76
N GLY A 117 -1.63 3.19 -4.91
CA GLY A 117 -0.81 3.78 -5.96
C GLY A 117 -1.43 5.00 -6.61
N TYR A 118 -2.76 5.00 -6.78
CA TYR A 118 -3.50 6.14 -7.28
C TYR A 118 -3.37 7.35 -6.33
N THR A 119 -3.63 7.15 -5.04
CA THR A 119 -3.62 8.25 -4.05
C THR A 119 -2.22 8.81 -3.85
N LEU A 120 -1.20 7.96 -3.81
CA LEU A 120 0.19 8.37 -3.69
C LEU A 120 0.65 9.19 -4.92
N SER A 121 0.30 8.73 -6.12
CA SER A 121 0.59 9.48 -7.36
C SER A 121 -0.13 10.83 -7.39
N LEU A 122 -1.35 10.91 -6.85
CA LEU A 122 -2.09 12.16 -6.75
C LEU A 122 -1.43 13.13 -5.76
N ALA A 123 -1.03 12.66 -4.59
CA ALA A 123 -0.31 13.46 -3.60
C ALA A 123 0.99 14.05 -4.15
N ILE A 124 1.74 13.28 -4.95
CA ILE A 124 2.97 13.74 -5.60
C ILE A 124 2.68 14.81 -6.67
N GLN A 125 1.59 14.67 -7.42
CA GLN A 125 1.21 15.65 -8.45
C GLN A 125 0.75 16.98 -7.89
N LEU A 126 0.26 17.00 -6.64
CA LEU A 126 -0.11 18.22 -5.93
C LEU A 126 1.11 18.94 -5.32
N ARG A 127 2.32 18.43 -5.54
CA ARG A 127 3.53 19.13 -5.16
C ARG A 127 3.65 20.43 -6.00
N PRO A 128 3.87 21.59 -5.37
CA PRO A 128 4.02 22.87 -6.06
C PRO A 128 5.29 22.95 -6.90
#